data_AF-A0A7S0S1F9-F1
#
_entry.id   AF-A0A7S0S1F9-F1
#
_cell.length_a   1.000
_cell.length_b   1.000
_cell.length_c   1.000
_cell.angle_alpha   90.00
_cell.angle_beta   90.00
_cell.angle_gamma   90.00
#
_symmetry.space_group_name_H-M   'P 1'
#
loop_
_entity.id
_entity.type
_entity.pdbx_description
1 polymer ?
#
loop_
_entity_poly.entity_id
_entity_poly.type
_entity_poly.pdbx_seq_one_letter_code
_entity_poly.pdbx_strand_id
1 'polypeptide(L)'
;FEKDTTKYVQYEEAVYRALCDRAKTRGPNDKPVVLMVVGAGRGPLVAASMRASGRSGVPLRVYAVEKNPNAVVHIQALIAREGWGDGRVSIVSADMRGWVAPEPADIL
;
A
#
# COMPACT_ATOMS: atom_id res chain seq x y z
N PHE A 1 1.45 19.12 0.73
CA PHE A 1 1.33 17.76 0.19
C PHE A 1 0.17 16.96 0.78
N GLU A 2 -0.04 16.93 2.10
CA GLU A 2 -1.09 16.12 2.74
C GLU A 2 -2.49 16.76 2.80
N LYS A 3 -2.59 18.08 2.68
CA LYS A 3 -3.88 18.82 2.71
C LYS A 3 -4.71 18.69 1.41
N ASP A 4 -4.13 18.13 0.36
CA ASP A 4 -4.83 17.89 -0.91
C ASP A 4 -5.61 16.57 -0.81
N THR A 5 -6.84 16.66 -0.35
CA THR A 5 -7.73 15.51 -0.17
C THR A 5 -8.14 14.91 -1.51
N THR A 6 -8.36 15.73 -2.54
CA THR A 6 -8.73 15.28 -3.89
C THR A 6 -7.70 14.32 -4.46
N LYS A 7 -6.41 14.62 -4.33
CA LYS A 7 -5.35 13.71 -4.76
C LYS A 7 -5.50 12.32 -4.17
N TYR A 8 -5.62 12.19 -2.84
CA TYR A 8 -5.69 10.88 -2.19
C TYR A 8 -6.97 10.12 -2.50
N VAL A 9 -8.09 10.84 -2.72
CA VAL A 9 -9.34 10.24 -3.21
C VAL A 9 -9.14 9.66 -4.61
N GLN A 10 -8.46 10.37 -5.52
CA GLN A 10 -8.17 9.87 -6.85
C GLN A 10 -7.22 8.67 -6.85
N TYR A 11 -6.19 8.67 -5.99
CA TYR A 11 -5.32 7.51 -5.81
C TYR A 11 -6.07 6.30 -5.26
N GLU A 12 -6.94 6.50 -4.26
CA GLU A 12 -7.78 5.42 -3.73
C GLU A 12 -8.68 4.84 -4.82
N GLU A 13 -9.32 5.69 -5.62
CA GLU A 13 -10.20 5.25 -6.70
C GLU A 13 -9.43 4.52 -7.81
N ALA A 14 -8.24 4.98 -8.17
CA ALA A 14 -7.37 4.30 -9.13
C ALA A 14 -6.97 2.89 -8.65
N VAL A 15 -6.54 2.77 -7.38
CA VAL A 15 -6.20 1.48 -6.78
C VAL A 15 -7.43 0.57 -6.70
N TYR A 16 -8.58 1.11 -6.30
CA TYR A 16 -9.83 0.36 -6.23
C TYR A 16 -10.19 -0.26 -7.58
N ARG A 17 -10.14 0.52 -8.66
CA ARG A 17 -10.42 0.02 -10.02
C ARG A 17 -9.43 -1.05 -10.45
N ALA A 18 -8.13 -0.83 -10.19
CA ALA A 18 -7.10 -1.83 -10.49
C ALA A 18 -7.33 -3.16 -9.74
N LEU A 19 -7.79 -3.10 -8.48
CA LEU A 19 -8.15 -4.28 -7.70
C LEU A 19 -9.39 -4.97 -8.26
N CYS A 20 -10.43 -4.23 -8.63
CA CYS A 20 -11.63 -4.79 -9.25
C CYS A 20 -11.33 -5.49 -10.59
N ASP A 21 -10.45 -4.92 -11.40
CA ASP A 21 -10.05 -5.54 -12.67
C ASP A 21 -9.26 -6.82 -12.45
N ARG A 22 -8.36 -6.83 -11.45
CA ARG A 22 -7.63 -8.05 -11.06
C ARG A 22 -8.56 -9.09 -10.44
N ALA A 23 -9.61 -8.70 -9.71
CA ALA A 23 -10.56 -9.65 -9.14
C ALA A 23 -11.26 -10.52 -10.21
N LYS A 24 -11.44 -10.00 -11.44
CA LYS A 24 -12.09 -10.73 -12.54
C LYS A 24 -11.31 -11.96 -13.00
N THR A 25 -10.00 -11.97 -12.83
CA THR A 25 -9.11 -13.05 -13.29
C THR A 25 -8.60 -13.92 -12.15
N ARG A 26 -9.00 -13.62 -10.90
CA ARG A 26 -8.46 -14.27 -9.71
C ARG A 26 -9.38 -15.36 -9.18
N GLY A 27 -8.77 -16.43 -8.69
CA GLY A 27 -9.43 -17.52 -7.99
C GLY A 27 -9.62 -17.25 -6.49
N PRO A 28 -10.50 -18.00 -5.82
CA PRO A 28 -10.79 -17.83 -4.39
C PRO A 28 -9.60 -18.10 -3.45
N ASN A 29 -8.57 -18.81 -3.91
CA ASN A 29 -7.36 -19.15 -3.14
C ASN A 29 -6.10 -18.41 -3.61
N ASP A 30 -6.25 -17.38 -4.44
CA ASP A 30 -5.09 -16.64 -4.94
C ASP A 30 -4.44 -15.80 -3.85
N LYS A 31 -3.10 -15.80 -3.84
CA LYS A 31 -2.27 -14.99 -2.92
C LYS A 31 -2.65 -13.52 -3.00
N PRO A 32 -2.69 -12.76 -1.88
CA PRO A 32 -3.03 -11.33 -1.89
C PRO A 32 -2.31 -10.53 -2.98
N VAL A 33 -2.98 -9.53 -3.54
CA VAL A 33 -2.37 -8.60 -4.51
C VAL A 33 -1.21 -7.88 -3.84
N VAL A 34 -0.06 -7.81 -4.52
CA VAL A 34 1.13 -7.13 -3.99
C VAL A 34 1.19 -5.69 -4.49
N LEU A 35 1.02 -4.72 -3.59
CA LEU A 35 1.13 -3.30 -3.91
C LEU A 35 2.35 -2.69 -3.23
N MET A 36 3.22 -2.04 -3.99
CA MET A 36 4.42 -1.40 -3.46
C MET A 36 4.28 0.11 -3.55
N VAL A 37 4.13 0.79 -2.41
CA VAL A 37 4.16 2.25 -2.38
C VAL A 37 5.60 2.71 -2.31
N VAL A 38 6.16 3.12 -3.44
CA VAL A 38 7.53 3.67 -3.52
C VAL A 38 7.55 5.16 -3.18
N GLY A 39 8.29 5.55 -2.13
CA GLY A 39 8.24 6.90 -1.58
C GLY A 39 6.98 7.12 -0.75
N ALA A 40 6.73 6.23 0.22
CA ALA A 40 5.49 6.22 1.00
C ALA A 40 5.26 7.47 1.86
N GLY A 41 6.30 8.27 2.14
CA GLY A 41 6.21 9.48 2.94
C GLY A 41 5.61 9.17 4.32
N ARG A 42 4.61 9.94 4.75
CA ARG A 42 3.92 9.70 6.04
C ARG A 42 2.76 8.70 5.95
N GLY A 43 2.66 7.93 4.87
CA GLY A 43 1.67 6.88 4.68
C GLY A 43 0.26 7.23 4.17
N PRO A 44 -0.06 8.44 3.63
CA PRO A 44 -1.42 8.70 3.15
C PRO A 44 -1.80 7.84 1.92
N LEU A 45 -0.82 7.49 1.06
CA LEU A 45 -1.05 6.55 -0.05
C LEU A 45 -1.20 5.11 0.42
N VAL A 46 -0.44 4.70 1.44
CA VAL A 46 -0.62 3.38 2.09
C VAL A 46 -2.05 3.27 2.63
N ALA A 47 -2.53 4.30 3.33
CA ALA A 47 -3.89 4.33 3.85
C ALA A 47 -4.95 4.33 2.74
N ALA A 48 -4.74 5.08 1.65
CA ALA A 48 -5.62 5.05 0.49
C ALA A 48 -5.71 3.64 -0.13
N SER A 49 -4.57 2.97 -0.33
CA SER A 49 -4.55 1.60 -0.87
C SER A 49 -5.26 0.60 0.04
N MET A 50 -5.08 0.70 1.36
CA MET A 50 -5.77 -0.17 2.32
C MET A 50 -7.29 0.06 2.33
N ARG A 51 -7.75 1.31 2.22
CA ARG A 51 -9.19 1.61 2.06
C ARG A 51 -9.75 1.07 0.74
N ALA A 52 -9.01 1.20 -0.35
CA ALA A 52 -9.38 0.63 -1.65
C ALA A 52 -9.50 -0.91 -1.61
N SER A 53 -8.58 -1.58 -0.90
CA SER A 53 -8.66 -3.02 -0.63
C SER A 53 -9.93 -3.38 0.16
N GLY A 54 -10.22 -2.66 1.24
CA GLY A 54 -11.46 -2.85 2.01
C GLY A 54 -12.73 -2.65 1.18
N ARG A 55 -12.75 -1.64 0.29
CA ARG A 55 -13.88 -1.38 -0.61
C ARG A 55 -14.06 -2.45 -1.69
N SER A 56 -12.97 -2.96 -2.24
CA SER A 56 -13.02 -3.98 -3.31
C SER A 56 -13.19 -5.41 -2.80
N GLY A 57 -12.93 -5.64 -1.51
CA GLY A 57 -12.90 -6.99 -0.92
C GLY A 57 -11.70 -7.82 -1.36
N VAL A 58 -10.77 -7.25 -2.14
CA VAL A 58 -9.58 -7.95 -2.64
C VAL A 58 -8.46 -7.84 -1.60
N PRO A 59 -7.93 -8.96 -1.09
CA PRO A 59 -6.83 -8.94 -0.13
C PRO A 59 -5.58 -8.29 -0.74
N LEU A 60 -4.99 -7.36 0.01
CA LEU A 60 -3.81 -6.60 -0.40
C LEU A 60 -2.67 -6.81 0.60
N ARG A 61 -1.46 -7.02 0.07
CA ARG A 61 -0.20 -6.93 0.81
C ARG A 61 0.56 -5.70 0.33
N VAL A 62 0.85 -4.78 1.24
CA VAL A 62 1.48 -3.49 0.92
C VAL A 62 2.92 -3.44 1.40
N TYR A 63 3.85 -3.06 0.52
CA TYR A 63 5.20 -2.66 0.90
C TYR A 63 5.31 -1.14 0.86
N ALA A 64 5.51 -0.52 2.02
CA ALA A 64 5.72 0.92 2.13
C ALA A 64 7.22 1.21 2.11
N VAL A 65 7.76 1.55 0.94
CA VAL A 65 9.19 1.82 0.74
C VAL A 65 9.47 3.28 0.98
N GLU A 66 10.31 3.59 1.96
CA GLU A 66 10.67 4.96 2.33
C GLU A 66 12.09 5.02 2.86
N LYS A 67 12.89 5.97 2.36
CA LYS A 67 14.29 6.14 2.77
C LYS A 67 14.45 7.08 3.96
N ASN A 68 13.47 7.95 4.20
CA ASN A 68 13.52 8.93 5.28
C ASN A 68 13.07 8.28 6.61
N PRO A 69 13.98 8.09 7.59
CA PRO A 69 13.63 7.43 8.85
C PRO A 69 12.57 8.19 9.65
N ASN A 70 12.50 9.52 9.53
CA ASN A 70 11.45 10.32 10.21
C ASN A 70 10.06 9.99 9.67
N ALA A 71 9.95 9.73 8.36
CA ALA A 71 8.71 9.36 7.72
C ALA A 71 8.31 7.92 8.07
N VAL A 72 9.28 7.00 8.16
CA VAL A 72 9.09 5.62 8.62
C VAL A 72 8.42 5.56 10.00
N VAL A 73 8.83 6.39 10.96
CA VAL A 73 8.19 6.46 12.29
C VAL A 73 6.71 6.80 12.19
N HIS A 74 6.33 7.72 11.29
CA HIS A 74 4.92 8.06 11.07
C HIS A 74 4.13 6.89 10.48
N ILE A 75 4.70 6.14 9.53
CA ILE A 75 4.06 4.95 8.97
C ILE A 75 3.92 3.85 10.03
N GLN A 76 4.93 3.64 10.88
CA GLN A 76 4.85 2.67 11.98
C GLN A 76 3.70 3.00 12.93
N ALA A 77 3.57 4.26 13.33
CA ALA A 77 2.46 4.72 14.16
C ALA A 77 1.09 4.56 13.46
N LEU A 78 1.03 4.80 12.15
CA LEU A 78 -0.16 4.57 11.33
C LEU A 78 -0.56 3.09 11.33
N ILE A 79 0.38 2.18 11.05
CA ILE A 79 0.15 0.73 11.04
C ILE A 79 -0.35 0.25 12.40
N ALA A 80 0.26 0.72 13.50
CA ALA A 80 -0.16 0.38 14.85
C ALA A 80 -1.58 0.87 15.15
N ARG A 81 -1.91 2.11 14.75
CA ARG A 81 -3.24 2.71 14.97
C ARG A 81 -4.36 1.98 14.19
N GLU A 82 -4.09 1.62 12.95
CA GLU A 82 -5.08 0.99 12.06
C GLU A 82 -5.13 -0.55 12.21
N GLY A 83 -4.26 -1.13 13.05
CA GLY A 83 -4.21 -2.57 13.28
C GLY A 83 -3.68 -3.38 12.09
N TRP A 84 -2.80 -2.81 11.27
CA TRP A 84 -2.19 -3.47 10.11
C TRP A 84 -0.88 -4.21 10.44
N GLY A 85 -0.60 -4.42 11.73
CA GLY A 85 0.61 -5.09 12.22
C GLY A 85 0.67 -6.60 11.96
N ASP A 86 -0.38 -7.19 11.39
CA ASP A 86 -0.51 -8.60 11.02
C ASP A 86 0.21 -8.97 9.71
N GLY A 87 1.09 -8.09 9.21
CA GLY A 87 1.84 -8.31 7.97
C GLY A 87 1.12 -7.86 6.70
N ARG A 88 -0.08 -7.25 6.82
CA ARG A 88 -0.76 -6.61 5.69
C ARG A 88 0.02 -5.42 5.12
N VAL A 89 0.72 -4.68 5.98
CA VAL A 89 1.61 -3.59 5.57
C VAL A 89 3.01 -3.84 6.14
N SER A 90 3.99 -3.92 5.26
CA SER A 90 5.41 -4.06 5.60
C SER A 90 6.15 -2.77 5.27
N ILE A 91 6.90 -2.23 6.23
CA ILE A 91 7.73 -1.05 6.01
C ILE A 91 9.11 -1.48 5.53
N VAL A 92 9.56 -0.86 4.44
CA VAL A 92 10.89 -1.05 3.88
C VAL A 92 11.65 0.26 4.00
N SER A 93 12.55 0.33 4.99
CA SER A 93 13.39 1.50 5.21
C SER A 93 14.60 1.49 4.26
N ALA A 94 14.39 1.80 2.98
CA ALA A 94 15.43 1.77 1.95
C ALA A 94 15.18 2.76 0.80
N ASP A 95 16.22 3.05 0.01
CA ASP A 95 16.07 3.69 -1.31
C ASP A 95 15.51 2.66 -2.29
N MET A 96 14.41 3.00 -2.98
CA MET A 96 13.72 2.11 -3.91
C MET A 96 14.62 1.57 -5.04
N ARG A 97 15.68 2.31 -5.43
CA ARG A 97 16.59 1.91 -6.52
C ARG A 97 17.55 0.80 -6.12
N GLY A 98 17.84 0.69 -4.82
CA GLY A 98 18.73 -0.34 -4.26
C GLY A 98 18.00 -1.44 -3.52
N TRP A 99 16.68 -1.32 -3.33
CA TRP A 99 15.90 -2.33 -2.64
C TRP A 99 15.60 -3.51 -3.57
N VAL A 100 15.96 -4.71 -3.11
CA VAL A 100 15.58 -5.97 -3.75
C VAL A 100 14.32 -6.48 -3.07
N ALA A 101 13.19 -6.38 -3.77
CA ALA A 101 11.92 -6.86 -3.25
C ALA A 101 11.90 -8.40 -3.15
N PRO A 102 11.29 -8.97 -2.09
CA PRO A 102 11.23 -10.42 -1.91
C PRO A 102 10.26 -11.11 -2.89
N GLU A 103 9.34 -10.36 -3.49
CA GLU A 103 8.35 -10.84 -4.46
C GLU A 103 7.99 -9.70 -5.44
N PRO A 104 7.53 -10.01 -6.66
CA PRO A 104 7.17 -8.98 -7.65
C PRO A 104 5.92 -8.19 -7.24
N ALA A 105 5.86 -6.93 -7.67
CA ALA A 105 4.68 -6.09 -7.49
C ALA A 105 3.62 -6.38 -8.55
N ASP A 106 2.36 -6.43 -8.13
CA ASP A 106 1.20 -6.36 -9.01
C ASP A 106 0.85 -4.91 -9.37
N ILE A 107 1.06 -4.00 -8.41
CA ILE A 107 0.79 -2.55 -8.52
C ILE A 107 1.97 -1.81 -7.86
N LEU A 108 2.49 -0.77 -8.52
CA LEU A 108 3.58 0.09 -8.04
C LEU A 108 3.09 1.54 -7.92
#